data_AF-A0A3D5ENR8-F1
#
_entry.id   AF-A0A3D5ENR8-F1
#
_cell.length_a   1.000
_cell.length_b   1.000
_cell.length_c   1.000
_cell.angle_alpha   90.00
_cell.angle_beta   90.00
_cell.angle_gamma   90.00
#
_symmetry.space_group_name_H-M   'P 1'
#
loop_
_entity.id
_entity.type
_entity.pdbx_description
1 polymer ?
#
loop_
_entity_poly.entity_id
_entity_poly.type
_entity_poly.pdbx_seq_one_letter_code
_entity_poly.pdbx_strand_id
1 'polypeptide(L)'
;MLQNQLNGANSKKNNLDIDINGAAAEIIIARYYNIYPDLFTGPHRRGHDLTLNGLKIDVKSTWYSPGYIMCGLHSEIQDADVYILVNSRFPVCIIKGAVRAADLIQDQNIKDMGFGNNYILEETQLRPLDEVIHPL
;
A
#
# COMPACT_ATOMS: atom_id res chain seq x y z
N MET A 1 -1.80 19.57 20.83
CA MET A 1 -2.27 18.68 19.74
C MET A 1 -1.20 18.66 18.66
N LEU A 2 -0.91 17.51 18.06
CA LEU A 2 0.01 17.44 16.91
C LEU A 2 -0.65 18.11 15.71
N GLN A 3 0.14 18.82 14.90
CA GLN A 3 -0.31 19.60 13.75
C GLN A 3 -1.19 18.81 12.78
N ASN A 4 -0.96 17.51 12.64
CA ASN A 4 -1.71 16.61 11.76
C ASN A 4 -3.18 16.43 12.20
N GLN A 5 -3.47 16.48 13.51
CA GLN A 5 -4.84 16.34 14.03
C GLN A 5 -5.71 17.56 13.72
N LEU A 6 -5.10 18.71 13.47
CA LEU A 6 -5.81 19.95 13.12
C LEU A 6 -6.19 19.99 11.62
N ASN A 7 -5.51 19.23 10.77
CA ASN A 7 -5.71 19.22 9.32
C ASN A 7 -6.68 18.12 8.83
N GLY A 8 -7.47 17.53 9.73
CA GLY A 8 -8.51 16.55 9.37
C GLY A 8 -8.02 15.10 9.24
N ALA A 9 -6.76 14.80 9.57
CA ALA A 9 -6.31 13.43 9.76
C ALA A 9 -6.88 12.88 11.08
N ASN A 10 -8.03 12.19 10.99
CA ASN A 10 -8.69 11.55 12.11
C ASN A 10 -8.05 10.19 12.44
N SER A 11 -6.74 10.17 12.70
CA SER A 11 -6.12 8.99 13.31
C SER A 11 -6.69 8.85 14.72
N LYS A 12 -7.42 7.75 15.01
CA LYS A 12 -7.77 7.42 16.41
C LYS A 12 -6.48 7.46 17.23
N LYS A 13 -6.54 8.01 18.45
CA LYS A 13 -5.42 8.35 19.36
C LYS A 13 -4.29 7.29 19.55
N ASN A 14 -4.42 6.08 19.01
CA ASN A 14 -3.50 4.94 19.18
C ASN A 14 -2.78 4.45 17.89
N ASN A 15 -2.90 5.11 16.74
CA ASN A 15 -2.39 4.55 15.47
C ASN A 15 -1.24 5.34 14.79
N LEU A 16 -0.52 6.20 15.53
CA LEU A 16 0.63 6.91 14.95
C LEU A 16 1.66 5.95 14.33
N ASP A 17 1.84 4.77 14.92
CA ASP A 17 2.73 3.74 14.36
C ASP A 17 2.25 3.23 13.00
N ILE A 18 0.93 3.13 12.77
CA ILE A 18 0.39 2.74 11.46
C ILE A 18 0.69 3.83 10.44
N ASP A 19 0.46 5.10 10.79
CA ASP A 19 0.75 6.24 9.92
C ASP A 19 2.24 6.34 9.59
N ILE A 20 3.13 6.13 10.58
CA ILE A 20 4.59 6.10 10.39
C ILE A 20 5.00 4.95 9.46
N ASN A 21 4.44 3.75 9.65
CA ASN A 21 4.79 2.60 8.82
C ASN A 21 4.22 2.72 7.39
N GLY A 22 3.04 3.32 7.21
CA GLY A 22 2.50 3.66 5.90
C GLY A 22 3.41 4.64 5.16
N ALA A 23 3.72 5.78 5.78
CA ALA A 23 4.61 6.78 5.18
C ALA A 23 6.02 6.22 4.90
N ALA A 24 6.58 5.41 5.80
CA ALA A 24 7.88 4.77 5.60
C ALA A 24 7.87 3.79 4.40
N ALA A 25 6.77 3.05 4.22
CA ALA A 25 6.58 2.16 3.09
C ALA A 25 6.51 2.94 1.76
N GLU A 26 5.77 4.04 1.71
CA GLU A 26 5.70 4.90 0.52
C GLU A 26 7.08 5.49 0.17
N ILE A 27 7.80 6.00 1.19
CA ILE A 27 9.15 6.57 1.02
C ILE A 27 10.14 5.51 0.51
N ILE A 28 10.10 4.27 1.01
CA ILE A 28 11.04 3.24 0.55
C ILE A 28 10.76 2.84 -0.90
N ILE A 29 9.50 2.83 -1.33
CA ILE A 29 9.15 2.57 -2.74
C ILE A 29 9.59 3.72 -3.63
N ALA A 30 9.35 4.97 -3.22
CA ALA A 30 9.84 6.15 -3.95
C ALA A 30 11.37 6.11 -4.11
N ARG A 31 12.09 5.76 -3.04
CA ARG A 31 13.55 5.57 -3.07
C ARG A 31 13.97 4.42 -4.00
N TYR A 32 13.28 3.28 -3.97
CA TYR A 32 13.60 2.12 -4.81
C TYR A 32 13.56 2.48 -6.31
N TYR A 33 12.57 3.26 -6.72
CA TYR A 33 12.44 3.74 -8.11
C TYR A 33 13.16 5.07 -8.39
N ASN A 34 13.90 5.60 -7.40
CA ASN A 34 14.61 6.88 -7.50
C ASN A 34 13.69 8.06 -7.91
N ILE A 35 12.48 8.10 -7.35
CA ILE A 35 11.52 9.20 -7.49
C ILE A 35 11.34 9.93 -6.16
N TYR A 36 10.77 11.13 -6.21
CA TYR A 36 10.45 11.89 -4.99
C TYR A 36 9.14 11.37 -4.39
N PRO A 37 9.05 11.14 -3.06
CA PRO A 37 7.81 10.73 -2.42
C PRO A 37 6.77 11.86 -2.50
N ASP A 38 5.49 11.51 -2.57
CA ASP A 38 4.45 12.49 -2.36
C ASP A 38 4.41 12.87 -0.86
N LEU A 39 4.49 14.16 -0.57
CA LEU A 39 4.45 14.70 0.79
C LEU A 39 3.13 15.42 1.07
N PHE A 40 2.16 15.31 0.17
CA PHE A 40 0.85 15.91 0.33
C PHE A 40 0.07 15.27 1.48
N THR A 41 -0.25 16.08 2.50
CA THR A 41 -1.00 15.65 3.69
C THR A 41 -2.40 16.24 3.66
N GLY A 42 -3.26 15.66 2.82
CA GLY A 42 -4.67 16.04 2.72
C GLY A 42 -5.55 14.82 2.44
N PRO A 43 -6.89 14.97 2.54
CA PRO A 43 -7.80 13.85 2.32
C PRO A 43 -7.71 13.34 0.87
N HIS A 44 -7.00 12.24 0.65
CA HIS A 44 -7.01 11.48 -0.59
C HIS A 44 -8.27 10.62 -0.65
N ARG A 45 -9.32 11.13 -1.28
CA ARG A 45 -10.52 10.34 -1.55
C ARG A 45 -10.26 9.47 -2.79
N ARG A 46 -9.92 8.20 -2.57
CA ARG A 46 -9.60 7.21 -3.61
C ARG A 46 -8.36 7.61 -4.40
N GLY A 47 -7.20 7.24 -3.89
CA GLY A 47 -5.93 7.58 -4.49
C GLY A 47 -4.94 6.43 -4.34
N HIS A 48 -4.07 6.34 -5.32
CA HIS A 48 -2.81 5.64 -5.26
C HIS A 48 -1.81 6.51 -4.50
N ASP A 49 -0.75 5.92 -3.97
CA ASP A 49 0.26 6.64 -3.17
C ASP A 49 1.36 7.26 -4.05
N LEU A 50 1.60 6.68 -5.23
CA LEU A 50 2.57 7.21 -6.19
C LEU A 50 2.23 6.87 -7.63
N THR A 51 2.69 7.72 -8.55
CA THR A 51 2.63 7.47 -9.99
C THR A 51 4.03 7.21 -10.53
N LEU A 52 4.20 6.12 -11.26
CA LEU A 52 5.45 5.79 -11.96
C LEU A 52 5.14 5.43 -13.40
N ASN A 53 5.71 6.15 -14.37
CA ASN A 53 5.47 5.93 -15.80
C ASN A 53 3.99 5.91 -16.21
N GLY A 54 3.16 6.70 -15.51
CA GLY A 54 1.71 6.72 -15.71
C GLY A 54 0.93 5.59 -15.02
N LEU A 55 1.61 4.64 -14.37
CA LEU A 55 0.98 3.63 -13.52
C LEU A 55 0.71 4.19 -12.13
N LYS A 56 -0.51 3.98 -11.66
CA LYS A 56 -0.95 4.28 -10.29
C LYS A 56 -0.58 3.13 -9.36
N ILE A 57 0.16 3.42 -8.31
CA ILE A 57 0.67 2.41 -7.37
C ILE A 57 0.13 2.67 -5.97
N ASP A 58 -0.49 1.67 -5.37
CA ASP A 58 -0.93 1.66 -3.97
C ASP A 58 0.02 0.77 -3.13
N VAL A 59 0.59 1.34 -2.08
CA VAL A 59 1.57 0.72 -1.20
C VAL A 59 0.87 0.33 0.10
N LYS A 60 0.82 -0.98 0.36
CA LYS A 60 0.31 -1.53 1.61
C LYS A 60 1.47 -1.85 2.54
N SER A 61 1.39 -1.35 3.77
CA SER A 61 2.35 -1.67 4.83
C SER A 61 1.78 -2.68 5.83
N THR A 62 2.63 -3.59 6.33
CA THR A 62 2.29 -4.51 7.41
C THR A 62 3.49 -4.78 8.30
N TRP A 63 3.30 -5.08 9.59
CA TRP A 63 4.36 -5.62 10.44
C TRP A 63 4.39 -7.16 10.47
N TYR A 64 3.37 -7.83 9.93
CA TYR A 64 3.27 -9.29 9.92
C TYR A 64 4.20 -9.90 8.87
N SER A 65 4.80 -11.05 9.21
CA SER A 65 5.65 -11.85 8.32
C SER A 65 5.40 -13.34 8.60
N PRO A 66 4.83 -14.13 7.66
CA PRO A 66 4.38 -13.69 6.34
C PRO A 66 3.24 -12.67 6.43
N GLY A 67 3.24 -11.71 5.51
CA GLY A 67 2.20 -10.71 5.38
C GLY A 67 1.14 -11.08 4.35
N TYR A 68 0.09 -10.27 4.30
CA TYR A 68 -0.91 -10.30 3.24
C TYR A 68 -0.99 -8.93 2.60
N ILE A 69 -1.20 -8.90 1.29
CA ILE A 69 -1.68 -7.70 0.62
C ILE A 69 -3.20 -7.75 0.60
N MET A 70 -3.85 -6.64 0.95
CA MET A 70 -5.30 -6.57 1.03
C MET A 70 -5.85 -5.25 0.50
N CYS A 71 -6.99 -5.32 -0.18
CA CYS A 71 -7.81 -4.16 -0.51
C CYS A 71 -9.30 -4.47 -0.29
N GLY A 72 -10.09 -3.43 -0.01
CA GLY A 72 -11.51 -3.58 0.27
C GLY A 72 -12.31 -3.94 -0.97
N LEU A 73 -13.49 -4.57 -0.79
CA LEU A 73 -14.39 -4.95 -1.90
C LEU A 73 -14.94 -3.77 -2.73
N HIS A 74 -14.74 -2.54 -2.26
CA HIS A 74 -15.12 -1.32 -2.98
C HIS A 74 -14.00 -0.78 -3.88
N SER A 75 -12.83 -1.44 -3.89
CA SER A 75 -11.69 -1.03 -4.72
C SER A 75 -11.97 -1.44 -6.16
N GLU A 76 -11.71 -0.53 -7.09
CA GLU A 76 -11.86 -0.76 -8.52
C GLU A 76 -10.47 -0.78 -9.18
N ILE A 77 -10.32 -1.54 -10.28
CA ILE A 77 -9.04 -1.66 -10.99
C ILE A 77 -8.50 -0.29 -11.45
N GLN A 78 -9.35 0.72 -11.64
CA GLN A 78 -8.94 2.08 -12.03
C GLN A 78 -8.40 2.95 -10.89
N ASP A 79 -8.58 2.53 -9.63
CA ASP A 79 -8.10 3.26 -8.44
C ASP A 79 -6.57 3.17 -8.34
N ALA A 80 -6.02 1.98 -8.59
CA ALA A 80 -4.60 1.70 -8.68
C ALA A 80 -4.34 0.57 -9.69
N ASP A 81 -3.27 0.67 -10.49
CA ASP A 81 -2.89 -0.37 -11.45
C ASP A 81 -2.10 -1.50 -10.78
N VAL A 82 -1.32 -1.17 -9.75
CA VAL A 82 -0.44 -2.10 -9.04
C VAL A 82 -0.52 -1.86 -7.54
N TYR A 83 -0.52 -2.95 -6.78
CA TYR A 83 -0.38 -2.95 -5.33
C TYR A 83 0.99 -3.49 -4.93
N ILE A 84 1.67 -2.82 -4.01
CA ILE A 84 2.99 -3.25 -3.49
C ILE A 84 2.87 -3.53 -1.99
N LEU A 85 3.39 -4.66 -1.54
CA LEU A 85 3.46 -4.99 -0.11
C LEU A 85 4.85 -4.66 0.45
N VAL A 86 4.88 -3.89 1.53
CA VAL A 86 6.08 -3.62 2.31
C VAL A 86 5.87 -4.12 3.73
N ASN A 87 6.77 -4.97 4.21
CA ASN A 87 6.87 -5.23 5.64
C ASN A 87 7.59 -4.04 6.27
N SER A 88 6.87 -3.24 7.05
CA SER A 88 7.38 -2.04 7.70
C SER A 88 7.29 -2.16 9.21
N ARG A 89 8.46 -2.08 9.84
CA ARG A 89 8.63 -1.81 11.25
C ARG A 89 9.71 -0.75 11.37
N PHE A 90 9.31 0.50 11.19
CA PHE A 90 10.21 1.64 11.10
C PHE A 90 11.30 1.59 12.21
N PRO A 91 12.59 1.77 11.86
CA PRO A 91 13.12 2.21 10.56
C PRO A 91 13.39 1.10 9.53
N VAL A 92 13.07 -0.15 9.83
CA VAL A 92 13.32 -1.29 8.93
C VAL A 92 12.12 -1.50 8.02
N CYS A 93 12.36 -1.41 6.70
CA CYS A 93 11.35 -1.66 5.67
C CYS A 93 11.90 -2.69 4.67
N ILE A 94 11.10 -3.71 4.37
CA ILE A 94 11.44 -4.78 3.43
C ILE A 94 10.34 -4.86 2.39
N ILE A 95 10.70 -4.60 1.13
CA ILE A 95 9.79 -4.76 0.00
C ILE A 95 9.56 -6.26 -0.20
N LYS A 96 8.30 -6.70 -0.15
CA LYS A 96 7.94 -8.11 -0.25
C LYS A 96 7.57 -8.53 -1.67
N GLY A 97 7.00 -7.62 -2.46
CA GLY A 97 6.64 -7.85 -3.84
C GLY A 97 5.46 -6.99 -4.28
N ALA A 98 5.02 -7.21 -5.51
CA ALA A 98 3.95 -6.48 -6.15
C ALA A 98 2.94 -7.42 -6.82
N VAL A 99 1.75 -6.90 -7.10
CA VAL A 99 0.69 -7.58 -7.86
C VAL A 99 -0.13 -6.56 -8.64
N ARG A 100 -0.59 -6.92 -9.84
CA ARG A 100 -1.51 -6.05 -10.61
C ARG A 100 -2.87 -6.06 -9.96
N ALA A 101 -3.56 -4.92 -10.01
CA ALA A 101 -4.93 -4.81 -9.51
C ALA A 101 -5.87 -5.83 -10.17
N ALA A 102 -5.70 -6.07 -11.47
CA ALA A 102 -6.45 -7.08 -12.21
C ALA A 102 -6.24 -8.52 -11.69
N ASP A 103 -5.11 -8.81 -11.04
CA ASP A 103 -4.82 -10.13 -10.46
C ASP A 103 -5.30 -10.23 -9.00
N LEU A 104 -5.29 -9.11 -8.25
CA LEU A 104 -5.74 -9.04 -6.86
C LEU A 104 -7.28 -8.96 -6.75
N ILE A 105 -7.91 -8.10 -7.54
CA ILE A 105 -9.35 -7.80 -7.52
C ILE A 105 -10.09 -8.86 -8.35
N GLN A 106 -10.17 -10.07 -7.80
CA GLN A 106 -10.86 -11.21 -8.38
C GLN A 106 -11.65 -11.94 -7.30
N ASP A 107 -12.81 -12.49 -7.64
CA ASP A 107 -13.71 -13.15 -6.68
C ASP A 107 -13.03 -14.29 -5.93
N GLN A 108 -12.12 -15.05 -6.57
CA GLN A 108 -11.39 -16.13 -5.89
C GLN A 108 -10.44 -15.65 -4.77
N ASN A 109 -10.10 -14.36 -4.76
CA ASN A 109 -9.23 -13.77 -3.74
C ASN A 109 -10.02 -13.19 -2.57
N ILE A 110 -11.36 -13.28 -2.59
CA ILE A 110 -12.20 -12.81 -1.50
C ILE A 110 -12.05 -13.73 -0.29
N LYS A 111 -11.54 -13.19 0.81
CA LYS A 111 -11.35 -13.90 2.08
C LYS A 111 -11.80 -13.01 3.25
N ASP A 112 -12.27 -13.63 4.32
CA ASP A 112 -12.54 -12.97 5.61
C ASP A 112 -11.48 -13.38 6.63
N MET A 113 -10.75 -12.39 7.15
CA MET A 113 -9.71 -12.57 8.17
C MET A 113 -10.19 -12.14 9.57
N GLY A 114 -11.50 -12.06 9.78
CA GLY A 114 -12.15 -11.67 11.05
C GLY A 114 -12.64 -10.22 11.08
N PHE A 115 -12.54 -9.49 9.96
CA PHE A 115 -12.95 -8.08 9.84
C PHE A 115 -13.85 -7.84 8.62
N GLY A 116 -14.40 -8.91 8.04
CA GLY A 116 -15.20 -8.88 6.83
C GLY A 116 -14.39 -9.20 5.58
N ASN A 117 -15.12 -9.35 4.49
CA ASN A 117 -14.57 -9.75 3.20
C ASN A 117 -13.67 -8.67 2.60
N ASN A 118 -12.50 -9.09 2.12
CA ASN A 118 -11.56 -8.27 1.37
C ASN A 118 -10.92 -9.13 0.26
N TYR A 119 -10.34 -8.49 -0.75
CA TYR A 119 -9.45 -9.18 -1.69
C TYR A 119 -8.09 -9.36 -1.01
N ILE A 120 -7.60 -10.60 -0.92
CA ILE A 120 -6.41 -10.94 -0.14
C ILE A 120 -5.53 -11.94 -0.90
N LEU A 121 -4.25 -11.58 -1.03
CA LEU A 121 -3.19 -12.49 -1.49
C LEU A 121 -2.08 -12.60 -0.44
N GLU A 122 -1.46 -13.79 -0.37
CA GLU A 122 -0.31 -14.05 0.49
C GLU A 122 0.97 -13.47 -0.12
N GLU A 123 1.96 -13.17 0.73
CA GLU A 123 3.29 -12.72 0.31
C GLU A 123 3.93 -13.63 -0.76
N THR A 124 3.69 -14.95 -0.70
CA THR A 124 4.20 -15.95 -1.65
C THR A 124 3.58 -15.87 -3.04
N GLN A 125 2.44 -15.19 -3.17
CA GLN A 125 1.73 -14.99 -4.44
C GLN A 125 2.13 -13.68 -5.12
N LEU A 126 3.00 -12.88 -4.48
CA LEU A 126 3.50 -11.64 -5.03
C LEU A 126 4.69 -11.90 -5.97
N ARG A 127 4.86 -11.00 -6.93
CA ARG A 127 5.98 -11.05 -7.87
C ARG A 127 7.04 -10.00 -7.52
N PRO A 128 8.31 -10.21 -7.91
CA PRO A 128 9.32 -9.15 -7.91
C PRO A 128 8.82 -7.89 -8.61
N LEU A 129 9.27 -6.72 -8.13
CA LEU A 129 8.78 -5.42 -8.61
C LEU A 129 9.03 -5.23 -10.11
N ASP A 130 10.19 -5.62 -10.59
CA ASP A 130 10.65 -5.54 -11.99
C ASP A 130 9.87 -6.43 -12.96
N GLU A 131 9.23 -7.50 -12.48
CA GLU A 131 8.33 -8.34 -13.28
C GLU A 131 6.94 -7.72 -13.46
N VAL A 132 6.50 -6.88 -12.51
CA VAL A 132 5.17 -6.27 -12.52
C VAL A 132 5.21 -4.87 -13.12
N ILE A 133 6.23 -4.11 -12.74
CA ILE A 133 6.47 -2.71 -13.09
C ILE A 133 7.82 -2.64 -13.81
N HIS A 134 7.79 -2.36 -15.12
CA HIS A 134 9.02 -2.26 -15.89
C HIS A 134 9.72 -0.92 -15.60
N PRO A 135 11.01 -0.93 -15.21
CA PRO A 135 11.80 0.29 -15.11
C PRO A 135 11.96 0.95 -16.49
N LEU A 136 12.18 2.26 -16.50
CA LEU A 136 12.50 3.03 -17.71
C LEU A 136 13.84 2.62 -18.32
#